data_AF-A0A951TYW0-F1
#
_entry.id   AF-A0A951TYW0-F1
#
_cell.length_a   1.000
_cell.length_b   1.000
_cell.length_c   1.000
_cell.angle_alpha   90.00
_cell.angle_beta   90.00
_cell.angle_gamma   90.00
#
_symmetry.space_group_name_H-M   'P 1'
#
loop_
_entity.id
_entity.type
_entity.pdbx_description
1 polymer ?
#
loop_
_entity_poly.entity_id
_entity_poly.type
_entity_poly.pdbx_seq_one_letter_code
_entity_poly.pdbx_strand_id
1 'polypeptide(L)' 'MKFNRFWNVVVAQGSCNSEPKINHRCDAQGNWYYQIYNPQADKHNEFGTEQEVRMWLDQQHYR' A
#
# COMPACT_ATOMS: atom_id res chain seq x y z
N MET A 1 -0.77 -19.17 13.85
CA MET A 1 -0.79 -17.77 13.41
C MET A 1 -2.03 -17.56 12.55
N LYS A 2 -3.00 -16.77 13.05
CA LYS A 2 -4.29 -16.52 12.39
C LYS A 2 -4.09 -15.38 11.38
N PHE A 3 -3.95 -15.71 10.10
CA PHE A 3 -3.90 -14.72 9.03
C PHE A 3 -5.32 -14.25 8.72
N ASN A 4 -5.69 -13.09 9.28
CA ASN A 4 -7.00 -12.49 9.05
C ASN A 4 -7.09 -11.95 7.61
N ARG A 5 -7.87 -12.67 6.81
CA ARG A 5 -8.97 -12.19 5.95
C ARG A 5 -8.95 -10.70 5.52
N PHE A 6 -8.84 -10.55 4.19
CA PHE A 6 -9.54 -9.58 3.35
C PHE A 6 -9.26 -8.08 3.59
N TRP A 7 -8.17 -7.58 3.01
CA TRP A 7 -8.11 -6.17 2.63
C TRP A 7 -8.58 -6.01 1.18
N ASN A 8 -9.85 -5.61 1.01
CA ASN A 8 -10.30 -4.96 -0.21
C ASN A 8 -10.03 -3.45 -0.06
N VAL A 9 -8.84 -3.00 -0.44
CA VAL A 9 -8.58 -1.56 -0.61
C VAL A 9 -8.55 -1.28 -2.11
N VAL A 10 -9.74 -1.06 -2.67
CA VAL A 10 -9.88 -0.37 -3.95
C VAL A 10 -10.10 1.10 -3.63
N VAL A 11 -9.09 1.94 -3.83
CA VAL A 11 -9.28 3.39 -3.98
C VAL A 11 -8.97 3.78 -5.42
N ALA A 12 -9.95 3.50 -6.27
CA ALA A 12 -10.20 4.23 -7.50
C ALA A 12 -11.41 5.12 -7.18
N GLN A 13 -11.49 6.41 -7.52
CA GLN A 13 -11.15 7.03 -8.79
C GLN A 13 -11.02 8.55 -8.60
N GLY A 14 -10.26 9.17 -9.50
CA GLY A 14 -10.65 10.44 -10.13
C GLY A 14 -10.80 11.69 -9.27
N SER A 15 -9.79 12.55 -9.41
CA SER A 15 -9.83 14.01 -9.21
C SER A 15 -9.60 14.49 -7.77
N CYS A 16 -8.42 15.08 -7.54
CA CYS A 16 -8.08 15.94 -6.40
C CYS A 16 -7.65 15.34 -5.05
N ASN A 17 -7.50 14.02 -4.87
CA ASN A 17 -7.01 13.48 -3.58
C ASN A 17 -5.57 12.98 -3.64
N SER A 18 -4.70 13.62 -2.85
CA SER A 18 -3.30 13.30 -2.60
C SER A 18 -3.06 11.95 -1.87
N GLU A 19 -4.03 11.06 -1.86
CA GLU A 19 -3.98 9.84 -1.06
C GLU A 19 -3.16 8.72 -1.73
N PRO A 20 -2.33 8.01 -0.96
CA PRO A 20 -1.54 6.92 -1.48
C PRO A 20 -2.37 5.67 -1.79
N LYS A 21 -2.08 5.03 -2.93
CA LYS A 21 -2.77 3.84 -3.41
C LYS A 21 -1.97 2.59 -3.09
N ILE A 22 -2.59 1.63 -2.40
CA ILE A 22 -1.93 0.39 -1.97
C ILE A 22 -2.45 -0.77 -2.83
N ASN A 23 -1.54 -1.52 -3.45
CA ASN A 23 -1.82 -2.72 -4.21
C ASN A 23 -1.13 -3.91 -3.57
N HIS A 24 -1.76 -5.09 -3.60
CA HIS A 24 -1.13 -6.34 -3.18
C HIS A 24 -0.81 -7.18 -4.42
N ARG A 25 0.47 -7.47 -4.64
CA ARG A 25 0.98 -8.14 -5.83
C ARG A 25 1.77 -9.38 -5.45
N CYS A 26 1.88 -10.30 -6.38
CA CYS A 26 2.75 -11.46 -6.28
C CYS A 26 3.89 -11.29 -7.28
N ASP A 27 5.12 -11.50 -6.85
CA ASP A 27 6.28 -11.45 -7.73
C ASP A 27 6.40 -12.73 -8.58
N ALA A 28 7.36 -12.75 -9.51
CA ALA A 28 7.61 -13.90 -10.36
C ALA A 28 8.14 -15.15 -9.59
N GLN A 29 8.57 -14.98 -8.34
CA GLN A 29 9.05 -16.04 -7.46
C GLN A 29 7.93 -16.61 -6.57
N GLY A 30 6.73 -16.04 -6.61
CA GLY A 30 5.59 -16.44 -5.79
C GLY A 30 5.50 -15.73 -4.43
N ASN A 31 6.33 -14.71 -4.18
CA ASN A 31 6.27 -13.93 -2.95
C ASN A 31 5.24 -12.81 -3.08
N TRP A 32 4.41 -12.68 -2.06
CA TRP A 32 3.46 -11.58 -1.95
C TRP A 32 4.14 -10.33 -1.40
N TYR A 33 3.86 -9.19 -2.01
CA TYR A 33 4.35 -7.88 -1.60
C TYR A 33 3.27 -6.81 -1.79
N TYR A 34 3.40 -5.73 -1.05
CA TYR A 34 2.56 -4.56 -1.13
C TYR A 34 3.27 -3.46 -1.91
N GLN A 35 2.60 -2.90 -2.90
CA GLN A 35 3.10 -1.76 -3.68
C GLN A 35 2.23 -0.55 -3.39
N ILE A 36 2.84 0.50 -2.83
CA ILE A 36 2.18 1.77 -2.53
C ILE A 36 2.62 2.84 -3.53
N TYR A 37 1.67 3.44 -4.23
CA TYR A 37 1.90 4.62 -5.05
C TYR A 37 1.50 5.88 -4.28
N ASN A 38 2.45 6.76 -4.02
CA ASN A 38 2.21 8.08 -3.45
C ASN A 38 2.15 9.14 -4.56
N PRO A 39 0.96 9.70 -4.87
CA PRO A 39 0.82 10.73 -5.89
C PRO A 39 1.39 12.10 -5.48
N GLN A 40 1.57 12.38 -4.17
CA GLN A 40 2.19 13.65 -3.72
C GLN A 40 3.68 13.71 -4.03
N ALA A 41 4.36 12.59 -3.87
CA ALA A 41 5.80 12.47 -4.09
C ALA A 41 6.15 11.90 -5.47
N ASP A 42 5.13 11.51 -6.24
CA ASP A 42 5.22 10.70 -7.47
C ASP A 42 6.18 9.51 -7.29
N LYS A 43 6.00 8.78 -6.19
CA LYS A 43 6.90 7.68 -5.79
C LYS A 43 6.14 6.40 -5.56
N HIS A 44 6.78 5.29 -5.95
CA HIS A 44 6.34 3.94 -5.63
C HIS A 44 7.22 3.40 -4.49
N ASN A 45 6.59 2.77 -3.51
CA ASN A 45 7.26 2.05 -2.42
C ASN A 45 6.77 0.61 -2.41
N GLU A 46 7.64 -0.32 -2.04
CA GLU A 46 7.35 -1.75 -2.00
C GLU A 46 7.67 -2.29 -0.61
N PHE A 47 6.76 -3.09 -0.06
CA PHE A 47 6.86 -3.60 1.30
C PHE A 47 6.53 -5.09 1.32
N GLY A 48 7.28 -5.86 2.12
CA GLY A 48 7.06 -7.31 2.23
C GLY A 48 5.91 -7.68 3.16
N THR A 49 5.52 -6.77 4.06
CA THR A 49 4.53 -7.04 5.10
C THR A 49 3.52 -5.91 5.29
N GLU A 50 2.33 -6.26 5.79
CA GLU A 50 1.30 -5.29 6.17
C GLU A 50 1.78 -4.33 7.27
N GLN A 51 2.64 -4.79 8.17
CA GLN A 51 3.16 -3.96 9.27
C GLN A 51 4.00 -2.80 8.73
N GLU A 52 4.85 -3.05 7.74
CA GLU A 52 5.66 -2.01 7.09
C GLU A 52 4.76 -0.99 6.37
N VAL A 53 3.72 -1.45 5.69
CA VAL A 53 2.71 -0.59 5.05
C VAL A 53 2.04 0.32 6.08
N ARG A 54 1.64 -0.21 7.24
CA ARG A 54 1.04 0.59 8.32
C ARG A 54 1.99 1.63 8.88
N MET A 55 3.25 1.26 9.14
CA MET A 55 4.26 2.20 9.61
C MET A 55 4.48 3.33 8.59
N TRP A 56 4.48 3.00 7.31
CA TRP A 56 4.60 3.99 6.25
C TRP A 56 3.39 4.94 6.20
N LEU A 57 2.17 4.41 6.31
CA LEU A 57 0.94 5.23 6.36
C LEU A 57 0.92 6.15 7.58
N ASP A 58 1.30 5.65 8.75
CA ASP A 58 1.38 6.42 9.99
C ASP A 58 2.32 7.63 9.84
N GLN A 59 3.48 7.43 9.19
CA GLN A 59 4.40 8.51 8.85
C GLN A 59 3.82 9.54 7.87
N GLN A 60 2.94 9.13 6.96
CA GLN A 60 2.27 10.08 6.05
C GLN A 60 1.15 10.86 6.75
N HIS A 61 0.38 10.22 7.63
CA HIS A 61 -0.70 10.87 8.38
C HIS A 61 -0.21 11.84 9.45
N TYR A 62 1.02 11.66 9.94
CA TYR A 62 1.61 12.55 10.94
C TYR A 62 2.19 13.86 10.34
N ARG A 63 2.21 14.00 9.01
CA ARG A 63 2.79 15.16 8.32
C ARG A 63 1.78 16.26 7.99
#